data_AF-A0A3M7MBV0-F1
#
_entry.id   AF-A0A3M7MBV0-F1
#
_cell.length_a   1.000
_cell.length_b   1.000
_cell.length_c   1.000
_cell.angle_alpha   90.00
_cell.angle_beta   90.00
_cell.angle_gamma   90.00
#
_symmetry.space_group_name_H-M   'P 1'
#
loop_
_entity.id
_entity.type
_entity.pdbx_description
1 polymer ?
#
loop_
_entity_poly.entity_id
_entity_poly.type
_entity_poly.pdbx_seq_one_letter_code
_entity_poly.pdbx_strand_id
1 'polypeptide(L)'
;MASSSTATTQGVFPSREVGLSLYEEAITVAYDLYADSPYLVQALNNLYTEGFFLCQILSDDLFETLRSHIIRERAILSEYNRTRLGHAVNRYNPGPLDPENEVEYLEEYNIPEQLQFFPLRAAVSKHIPVYNVDPIFQLEGTVEGNQQDTGKVPVPSQQPTQPSVVAPAVPAFLAVPAVPVAPVAPVAPVASAVPAAPAGAAGAAVAAARPRQAAGSKTYNKLQDAPSPWLSLPAGNLTFAEVTAFVPQSFKSVDIINRFLFNGAIATTIADTINRYRTMQHGAINNNTVYRMMQQPMVQYAKTHPAYRGWTVTVHEKLPRPTGFDPTSVSVANFATPVNTNSREVKAAAGQSAPTILFRDMATGVAIMPSGYDALDLTRCIQYCVQHVNEDWYYPQHFAQLVQQRLGGPAPVHTEHQDAAAILRHTNGKKLANAKRAGARNRDERGRLAKPTGNAPVVGPAQPAQGNGDESESSKKRATVAPRAPTRASTRTQRFNGTYNVKAALNIVDEEDDDNEMDENEDEDA
;
A
#
# COMPACT_ATOMS: atom_id res chain seq x y z
N MET A 1 11.53 -55.69 -31.47
CA MET A 1 11.06 -54.62 -30.57
C MET A 1 12.29 -53.90 -30.05
N ALA A 2 12.65 -52.78 -30.68
CA ALA A 2 13.77 -51.94 -30.26
C ALA A 2 13.23 -50.87 -29.31
N SER A 3 13.58 -50.95 -28.03
CA SER A 3 13.25 -49.94 -27.04
C SER A 3 14.10 -48.69 -27.31
N SER A 4 13.45 -47.64 -27.83
CA SER A 4 14.03 -46.31 -27.99
C SER A 4 14.23 -45.69 -26.61
N SER A 5 15.45 -45.79 -26.09
CA SER A 5 15.91 -44.99 -24.94
C SER A 5 16.07 -43.54 -25.39
N THR A 6 15.05 -42.72 -25.14
CA THR A 6 15.17 -41.26 -25.25
C THR A 6 16.06 -40.78 -24.10
N ALA A 7 17.32 -40.48 -24.41
CA ALA A 7 18.20 -39.77 -23.50
C ALA A 7 17.60 -38.38 -23.22
N THR A 8 17.00 -38.21 -22.04
CA THR A 8 16.62 -36.90 -21.51
C THR A 8 17.89 -36.08 -21.38
N THR A 9 18.15 -35.20 -22.35
CA THR A 9 19.22 -34.22 -22.26
C THR A 9 18.89 -33.32 -21.08
N GLN A 10 19.55 -33.53 -19.94
CA GLN A 10 19.50 -32.59 -18.82
C GLN A 10 20.12 -31.30 -19.32
N GLY A 11 19.28 -30.37 -19.78
CA GLY A 11 19.70 -29.03 -20.15
C GLY A 11 20.41 -28.38 -18.97
N VAL A 12 21.58 -27.80 -19.22
CA VAL A 12 22.31 -27.03 -18.22
C VAL A 12 21.39 -25.92 -17.72
N PHE A 13 21.05 -25.96 -16.43
CA PHE A 13 20.15 -24.99 -15.84
C PHE A 13 20.79 -23.60 -15.86
N PRO A 14 20.01 -22.54 -16.16
CA PRO A 14 20.51 -21.19 -16.07
C PRO A 14 20.98 -20.89 -14.64
N SER A 15 22.12 -20.20 -14.53
CA SER A 15 22.58 -19.72 -13.23
C SER A 15 21.54 -18.76 -12.64
N ARG A 16 21.59 -18.58 -11.31
CA ARG A 16 20.76 -17.58 -10.62
C ARG A 16 20.87 -16.18 -11.23
N GLU A 17 22.07 -15.80 -11.68
CA GLU A 17 22.34 -14.53 -12.35
C GLU A 17 21.56 -14.39 -13.65
N VAL A 18 21.48 -15.47 -14.44
CA VAL A 18 20.64 -15.51 -15.64
C VAL A 18 19.17 -15.31 -15.24
N GLY A 19 18.70 -15.99 -14.19
CA GLY A 19 17.35 -15.79 -13.66
C GLY A 19 17.02 -14.33 -13.34
N LEU A 20 17.92 -13.62 -12.65
CA LEU A 20 17.75 -12.20 -12.32
C LEU A 20 17.72 -11.32 -13.58
N SER A 21 18.65 -11.56 -14.52
CA SER A 21 18.71 -10.79 -15.77
C SER A 21 17.46 -10.96 -16.65
N LEU A 22 16.84 -12.14 -16.63
CA LEU A 22 15.59 -12.41 -17.37
C LEU A 22 14.43 -11.55 -16.86
N TYR A 23 14.32 -11.36 -15.53
CA TYR A 23 13.29 -10.51 -14.95
C TYR A 23 13.55 -9.02 -15.21
N GLU A 24 14.81 -8.57 -15.14
CA GLU A 24 15.17 -7.18 -15.48
C GLU A 24 14.86 -6.85 -16.95
N GLU A 25 15.17 -7.77 -17.87
CA GLU A 25 14.81 -7.66 -19.28
C GLU A 25 13.29 -7.61 -19.45
N ALA A 26 12.54 -8.51 -18.80
CA ALA A 26 11.09 -8.55 -18.87
C ALA A 26 10.43 -7.26 -18.36
N ILE A 27 10.96 -6.67 -17.28
CA ILE A 27 10.48 -5.38 -16.76
C ILE A 27 10.68 -4.29 -17.81
N THR A 28 11.88 -4.19 -18.37
CA THR A 28 12.22 -3.17 -19.39
C THR A 28 11.29 -3.30 -20.61
N VAL A 29 11.17 -4.51 -21.16
CA VAL A 29 10.33 -4.78 -22.34
C VAL A 29 8.85 -4.52 -22.06
N ALA A 30 8.36 -4.81 -20.85
CA ALA A 30 6.97 -4.52 -20.50
C ALA A 30 6.68 -3.02 -20.42
N TYR A 31 7.62 -2.21 -19.94
CA TYR A 31 7.49 -0.75 -19.94
C TYR A 31 7.41 -0.20 -21.37
N ASP A 32 8.22 -0.73 -22.28
CA ASP A 32 8.24 -0.29 -23.68
C ASP A 32 6.98 -0.73 -24.44
N LEU A 33 6.61 -2.01 -24.35
CA LEU A 33 5.47 -2.57 -25.09
C LEU A 33 4.11 -2.04 -24.62
N TYR A 34 3.98 -1.77 -23.33
CA TYR A 34 2.69 -1.46 -22.72
C TYR A 34 2.65 -0.06 -22.11
N ALA A 35 3.51 0.85 -22.57
CA ALA A 35 3.59 2.23 -22.09
C ALA A 35 2.22 2.93 -22.02
N ASP A 36 1.35 2.67 -23.01
CA ASP A 36 0.01 3.25 -23.11
C ASP A 36 -1.03 2.62 -22.16
N SER A 37 -0.64 1.57 -21.42
CA SER A 37 -1.52 0.81 -20.55
C SER A 37 -0.94 0.66 -19.13
N PRO A 38 -1.00 1.73 -18.32
CA PRO A 38 -0.29 1.79 -17.04
C PRO A 38 -0.74 0.71 -16.04
N TYR A 39 -1.99 0.26 -16.10
CA TYR A 39 -2.48 -0.81 -15.24
C TYR A 39 -1.90 -2.18 -15.60
N LEU A 40 -1.68 -2.44 -16.90
CA LEU A 40 -1.06 -3.66 -17.38
C LEU A 40 0.43 -3.67 -17.01
N VAL A 41 1.13 -2.56 -17.26
CA VAL A 41 2.53 -2.36 -16.85
C VAL A 41 2.69 -2.60 -15.36
N GLN A 42 1.81 -2.02 -14.53
CA GLN A 42 1.86 -2.21 -13.09
C GLN A 42 1.64 -3.68 -12.68
N ALA A 43 0.67 -4.37 -13.29
CA ALA A 43 0.39 -5.77 -12.99
C ALA A 43 1.57 -6.68 -13.36
N LEU A 44 2.15 -6.48 -14.55
CA LEU A 44 3.32 -7.22 -15.02
C LEU A 44 4.56 -6.91 -14.16
N ASN A 45 4.82 -5.64 -13.86
CA ASN A 45 5.96 -5.25 -13.02
C ASN A 45 5.88 -5.86 -11.61
N ASN A 46 4.68 -5.91 -11.01
CA ASN A 46 4.49 -6.59 -9.72
C ASN A 46 4.84 -8.08 -9.82
N LEU A 47 4.41 -8.76 -10.88
CA LEU A 47 4.72 -10.17 -11.12
C LEU A 47 6.23 -10.40 -11.30
N TYR A 48 6.90 -9.55 -12.06
CA TYR A 48 8.34 -9.70 -12.32
C TYR A 48 9.18 -9.34 -11.10
N THR A 49 8.81 -8.30 -10.35
CA THR A 49 9.49 -7.94 -9.11
C THR A 49 9.38 -9.06 -8.07
N GLU A 50 8.21 -9.69 -7.95
CA GLU A 50 8.02 -10.88 -7.12
C GLU A 50 8.94 -12.01 -7.57
N GLY A 51 9.03 -12.29 -8.87
CA GLY A 51 9.86 -13.36 -9.43
C GLY A 51 11.36 -13.10 -9.24
N PHE A 52 11.79 -11.86 -9.46
CA PHE A 52 13.14 -11.40 -9.20
C PHE A 52 13.52 -11.63 -7.73
N PHE A 53 12.65 -11.24 -6.80
CA PHE A 53 12.86 -11.45 -5.37
C PHE A 53 12.92 -12.95 -5.01
N LEU A 54 12.04 -13.78 -5.57
CA LEU A 54 12.09 -15.23 -5.36
C LEU A 54 13.40 -15.85 -5.87
N CYS A 55 13.92 -15.38 -7.01
CA CYS A 55 15.23 -15.80 -7.52
C CYS A 55 16.39 -15.35 -6.62
N GLN A 56 16.21 -14.29 -5.83
CA GLN A 56 17.22 -13.87 -4.86
C GLN A 56 17.24 -14.73 -3.59
N ILE A 57 16.09 -15.24 -3.16
CA ILE A 57 15.97 -15.89 -1.85
C ILE A 57 15.97 -17.41 -1.95
N LEU A 58 15.29 -17.96 -2.96
CA LEU A 58 15.15 -19.41 -3.10
C LEU A 58 16.37 -19.98 -3.81
N SER A 59 16.97 -21.02 -3.22
CA SER A 59 18.11 -21.72 -3.80
C SER A 59 17.73 -22.83 -4.77
N ASP A 60 16.50 -23.37 -4.70
CA ASP A 60 16.33 -24.78 -5.11
C ASP A 60 15.51 -25.04 -6.38
N ASP A 61 14.74 -24.09 -6.95
CA ASP A 61 14.15 -24.32 -8.29
C ASP A 61 13.80 -23.04 -9.08
N LEU A 62 14.81 -22.50 -9.77
CA LEU A 62 14.64 -21.38 -10.69
C LEU A 62 13.67 -21.70 -11.84
N PHE A 63 13.64 -22.95 -12.28
CA PHE A 63 12.86 -23.38 -13.45
C PHE A 63 11.37 -23.38 -13.13
N GLU A 64 10.96 -23.97 -12.01
CA GLU A 64 9.56 -23.93 -11.58
C GLU A 64 9.10 -22.51 -11.24
N THR A 65 10.00 -21.67 -10.72
CA THR A 65 9.72 -20.25 -10.49
C THR A 65 9.43 -19.52 -11.81
N LEU A 66 10.33 -19.63 -12.80
CA LEU A 66 10.13 -19.03 -14.13
C LEU A 66 8.88 -19.57 -14.81
N ARG A 67 8.65 -20.87 -14.75
CA ARG A 67 7.47 -21.53 -15.34
C ARG A 67 6.17 -20.99 -14.74
N SER A 68 6.08 -20.93 -13.41
CA SER A 68 4.93 -20.37 -12.69
C SER A 68 4.67 -18.92 -13.09
N HIS A 69 5.74 -18.11 -13.23
CA HIS A 69 5.61 -16.70 -13.60
C HIS A 69 5.22 -16.51 -15.07
N ILE A 70 5.69 -17.35 -16.00
CA ILE A 70 5.21 -17.35 -17.40
C ILE A 70 3.71 -17.65 -17.46
N ILE A 71 3.22 -18.62 -16.68
CA ILE A 71 1.79 -18.95 -16.61
C ILE A 71 0.98 -17.75 -16.09
N ARG A 72 1.47 -17.08 -15.04
CA ARG A 72 0.83 -15.89 -14.45
C ARG A 72 0.85 -14.69 -15.40
N GLU A 73 1.95 -14.47 -16.12
CA GLU A 73 2.06 -13.43 -17.15
C GLU A 73 0.96 -13.60 -18.21
N ARG A 74 0.80 -14.82 -18.71
CA ARG A 74 -0.26 -15.14 -19.68
C ARG A 74 -1.66 -14.96 -19.12
N ALA A 75 -1.88 -15.32 -17.86
CA ALA A 75 -3.17 -15.10 -17.21
C ALA A 75 -3.49 -13.59 -17.11
N ILE A 76 -2.50 -12.75 -16.80
CA ILE A 76 -2.65 -11.29 -16.76
C ILE A 76 -3.01 -10.75 -18.16
N LEU A 77 -2.27 -11.15 -19.20
CA LEU A 77 -2.50 -10.71 -20.57
C LEU A 77 -3.84 -11.23 -21.14
N SER A 78 -4.22 -12.47 -20.79
CA SER A 78 -5.51 -13.05 -21.17
C SER A 78 -6.67 -12.33 -20.51
N GLU A 79 -6.55 -11.96 -19.23
CA GLU A 79 -7.57 -11.16 -18.53
C GLU A 79 -7.60 -9.72 -19.03
N TYR A 80 -6.45 -9.16 -19.40
CA TYR A 80 -6.37 -7.87 -20.08
C TYR A 80 -7.16 -7.87 -21.38
N ASN A 81 -6.91 -8.86 -22.25
CA ASN A 81 -7.70 -9.06 -23.46
C ASN A 81 -9.16 -9.27 -23.08
N ARG A 82 -9.50 -10.19 -22.17
CA ARG A 82 -10.91 -10.43 -21.80
C ARG A 82 -11.62 -9.18 -21.27
N THR A 83 -10.97 -8.33 -20.50
CA THR A 83 -11.61 -7.13 -19.93
C THR A 83 -11.78 -6.02 -20.96
N ARG A 84 -10.77 -5.79 -21.82
CA ARG A 84 -10.87 -4.83 -22.93
C ARG A 84 -11.85 -5.31 -24.00
N LEU A 85 -11.87 -6.61 -24.29
CA LEU A 85 -12.67 -7.23 -25.34
C LEU A 85 -14.07 -7.65 -24.84
N GLY A 86 -14.24 -7.86 -23.55
CA GLY A 86 -15.48 -8.34 -22.92
C GLY A 86 -16.50 -7.24 -22.61
N HIS A 87 -16.09 -5.98 -22.73
CA HIS A 87 -16.99 -4.82 -22.77
C HIS A 87 -17.33 -4.37 -24.20
N ALA A 88 -16.72 -4.98 -25.21
CA ALA A 88 -17.12 -4.78 -26.59
C ALA A 88 -18.35 -5.64 -26.90
N VAL A 89 -19.45 -4.99 -27.30
CA VAL A 89 -20.62 -5.69 -27.82
C VAL A 89 -20.20 -6.45 -29.06
N ASN A 90 -20.30 -7.78 -29.01
CA ASN A 90 -20.14 -8.61 -30.20
C ASN A 90 -21.27 -9.64 -30.25
N ARG A 91 -21.40 -10.29 -31.41
CA ARG A 91 -22.49 -11.25 -31.69
C ARG A 91 -22.58 -12.42 -30.70
N TYR A 92 -21.50 -12.72 -29.96
CA TYR A 92 -21.41 -13.87 -29.05
C TYR A 92 -21.49 -13.48 -27.57
N ASN A 93 -21.37 -12.19 -27.24
CA ASN A 93 -21.52 -11.65 -25.90
C ASN A 93 -22.53 -10.48 -25.96
N PRO A 94 -23.84 -10.73 -25.82
CA PRO A 94 -24.91 -9.77 -26.11
C PRO A 94 -25.05 -8.60 -25.11
N GLY A 95 -23.95 -8.21 -24.46
CA GLY A 95 -23.79 -6.90 -23.86
C GLY A 95 -23.54 -6.89 -22.34
N PRO A 96 -22.76 -5.91 -21.83
CA PRO A 96 -22.79 -5.53 -20.43
C PRO A 96 -24.18 -4.98 -20.05
N LEU A 97 -24.55 -5.06 -18.77
CA LEU A 97 -25.84 -4.60 -18.23
C LEU A 97 -26.14 -3.09 -18.39
N ASP A 98 -25.23 -2.33 -19.02
CA ASP A 98 -25.28 -0.88 -19.12
C ASP A 98 -24.66 -0.41 -20.45
N PRO A 99 -25.47 0.09 -21.42
CA PRO A 99 -24.99 0.54 -22.73
C PRO A 99 -24.05 1.76 -22.65
N GLU A 100 -24.02 2.49 -21.52
CA GLU A 100 -23.08 3.60 -21.31
C GLU A 100 -21.63 3.14 -21.06
N ASN A 101 -21.41 1.84 -20.79
CA ASN A 101 -20.08 1.26 -20.58
C ASN A 101 -19.62 0.35 -21.75
N GLU A 102 -20.26 0.46 -22.91
CA GLU A 102 -19.80 -0.23 -24.12
C GLU A 102 -18.46 0.39 -24.57
N VAL A 103 -17.41 -0.43 -24.57
CA VAL A 103 -16.11 -0.03 -25.10
C VAL A 103 -16.02 -0.60 -26.50
N GLU A 104 -15.93 0.27 -27.51
CA GLU A 104 -15.76 -0.16 -28.90
C GLU A 104 -14.52 -1.06 -29.02
N TYR A 105 -14.69 -2.20 -29.71
CA TYR A 105 -13.57 -3.07 -30.03
C TYR A 105 -12.64 -2.34 -30.99
N LEU A 106 -11.39 -2.14 -30.58
CA LEU A 106 -10.35 -1.63 -31.45
C LEU A 106 -9.27 -2.71 -31.59
N GLU A 107 -9.12 -3.23 -32.81
CA GLU A 107 -8.22 -4.33 -33.16
C GLU A 107 -6.77 -4.02 -32.76
N GLU A 108 -6.38 -2.75 -32.87
CA GLU A 108 -5.06 -2.23 -32.48
C GLU A 108 -4.71 -2.43 -31.00
N TYR A 109 -5.69 -2.63 -30.12
CA TYR A 109 -5.45 -2.87 -28.68
C TYR A 109 -5.48 -4.35 -28.31
N ASN A 110 -5.71 -5.25 -29.27
CA ASN A 110 -5.65 -6.67 -29.04
C ASN A 110 -4.18 -7.11 -28.92
N ILE A 111 -3.79 -7.67 -27.78
CA ILE A 111 -2.46 -8.23 -27.63
C ILE A 111 -2.42 -9.54 -28.42
N PRO A 112 -1.59 -9.67 -29.47
CA PRO A 112 -1.57 -10.87 -30.30
C PRO A 112 -0.85 -12.03 -29.57
N GLU A 113 -1.18 -13.26 -29.96
CA GLU A 113 -0.53 -14.47 -29.45
C GLU A 113 0.84 -14.68 -30.12
N GLN A 114 1.71 -13.67 -30.06
CA GLN A 114 3.05 -13.69 -30.62
C GLN A 114 4.08 -13.52 -29.51
N LEU A 115 5.18 -14.29 -29.58
CA LEU A 115 6.17 -14.38 -28.51
C LEU A 115 6.68 -13.01 -28.06
N GLN A 116 6.89 -12.05 -28.96
CA GLN A 116 7.41 -10.73 -28.59
C GLN A 116 6.48 -9.90 -27.70
N PHE A 117 5.21 -10.27 -27.55
CA PHE A 117 4.26 -9.61 -26.65
C PHE A 117 4.22 -10.22 -25.24
N PHE A 118 5.06 -11.21 -24.95
CA PHE A 118 5.15 -11.83 -23.63
C PHE A 118 6.56 -11.57 -23.08
N PRO A 119 6.80 -10.43 -22.39
CA PRO A 119 8.14 -9.99 -22.02
C PRO A 119 8.99 -11.06 -21.34
N LEU A 120 8.44 -11.76 -20.34
CA LEU A 120 9.15 -12.80 -19.61
C LEU A 120 9.29 -14.07 -20.46
N ARG A 121 8.22 -14.53 -21.12
CA ARG A 121 8.30 -15.70 -22.01
C ARG A 121 9.32 -15.50 -23.15
N ALA A 122 9.37 -14.30 -23.73
CA ALA A 122 10.31 -13.92 -24.78
C ALA A 122 11.75 -13.94 -24.26
N ALA A 123 12.02 -13.33 -23.10
CA ALA A 123 13.33 -13.37 -22.46
C ALA A 123 13.75 -14.83 -22.19
N VAL A 124 12.88 -15.63 -21.56
CA VAL A 124 13.18 -17.04 -21.21
C VAL A 124 13.43 -17.89 -22.45
N SER A 125 12.67 -17.68 -23.53
CA SER A 125 12.80 -18.46 -24.77
C SER A 125 14.17 -18.37 -25.44
N LYS A 126 14.96 -17.31 -25.15
CA LYS A 126 16.33 -17.15 -25.64
C LYS A 126 17.31 -18.12 -25.00
N HIS A 127 16.98 -18.64 -23.81
CA HIS A 127 17.86 -19.44 -22.98
C HIS A 127 17.33 -20.86 -22.74
N ILE A 128 16.01 -21.04 -22.69
CA ILE A 128 15.34 -22.29 -22.37
C ILE A 128 14.34 -22.63 -23.47
N PRO A 129 14.25 -23.90 -23.92
CA PRO A 129 13.23 -24.33 -24.87
C PRO A 129 11.82 -23.92 -24.40
N VAL A 130 11.04 -23.40 -25.34
CA VAL A 130 9.73 -22.79 -25.07
C VAL A 130 8.76 -23.84 -24.52
N TYR A 131 8.18 -23.56 -23.35
CA TYR A 131 7.08 -24.33 -22.82
C TYR A 131 5.83 -24.13 -23.68
N ASN A 132 5.14 -25.24 -23.94
CA ASN A 132 3.79 -25.16 -24.47
C ASN A 132 2.85 -24.72 -23.35
N VAL A 133 2.15 -23.61 -23.57
CA VAL A 133 1.27 -22.94 -22.62
C VAL A 133 -0.01 -22.55 -23.34
N ASP A 134 -1.15 -22.66 -22.67
CA ASP A 134 -2.45 -22.40 -23.28
C ASP A 134 -2.53 -20.99 -23.87
N PRO A 135 -3.09 -20.81 -25.08
CA PRO A 135 -3.26 -19.51 -25.75
C PRO A 135 -3.99 -18.50 -24.87
N ILE A 136 -3.63 -17.22 -24.94
CA ILE A 136 -4.41 -16.15 -24.29
C ILE A 136 -5.75 -15.99 -25.00
N PHE A 137 -6.69 -15.33 -24.33
CA PHE A 137 -7.97 -15.02 -24.93
C PHE A 137 -7.80 -14.12 -26.17
N GLN A 138 -8.39 -14.55 -27.29
CA GLN A 138 -8.46 -13.82 -28.57
C GLN A 138 -9.93 -13.79 -29.01
N LEU A 139 -10.41 -12.65 -29.51
CA LEU A 139 -11.76 -12.59 -30.10
C LEU A 139 -11.75 -13.31 -31.46
N GLU A 140 -12.76 -14.12 -31.74
CA GLU A 140 -12.83 -14.85 -33.01
C GLU A 140 -12.98 -13.87 -34.19
N GLY A 141 -12.09 -13.96 -35.17
CA GLY A 141 -12.13 -13.19 -36.42
C GLY A 141 -11.31 -11.91 -36.47
N THR A 142 -10.53 -11.58 -35.42
CA THR A 142 -9.89 -10.26 -35.31
C THR A 142 -8.39 -10.19 -35.61
N VAL A 143 -7.73 -11.27 -36.05
CA VAL A 143 -6.36 -11.19 -36.60
C VAL A 143 -6.15 -12.36 -37.56
N GLU A 144 -5.97 -12.11 -38.86
CA GLU A 144 -5.74 -13.15 -39.88
C GLU A 144 -4.47 -14.00 -39.61
N GLY A 145 -3.54 -13.50 -38.77
CA GLY A 145 -2.32 -14.20 -38.36
C GLY A 145 -2.43 -15.09 -37.11
N ASN A 146 -3.46 -14.94 -36.26
CA ASN A 146 -3.48 -15.60 -34.94
C ASN A 146 -4.00 -17.05 -34.94
N GLN A 147 -4.37 -17.60 -36.11
CA GLN A 147 -4.90 -18.97 -36.20
C GLN A 147 -3.90 -20.01 -36.72
N GLN A 148 -2.71 -19.61 -37.19
CA GLN A 148 -1.79 -20.49 -37.92
C GLN A 148 -1.35 -21.73 -37.11
N ASP A 149 -1.37 -21.68 -35.78
CA ASP A 149 -0.97 -22.81 -34.90
C ASP A 149 -2.10 -23.36 -34.00
N THR A 150 -3.34 -22.87 -34.15
CA THR A 150 -4.46 -23.27 -33.26
C THR A 150 -5.28 -24.47 -33.74
N GLY A 151 -5.02 -24.96 -34.95
CA GLY A 151 -5.77 -26.06 -35.57
C GLY A 151 -7.23 -25.74 -35.93
N LYS A 152 -7.64 -24.46 -35.85
CA LYS A 152 -8.98 -24.00 -36.25
C LYS A 152 -8.99 -23.43 -37.68
N VAL A 153 -10.12 -23.53 -38.36
CA VAL A 153 -10.30 -23.11 -39.77
C VAL A 153 -10.30 -21.57 -39.86
N PRO A 154 -9.50 -20.96 -40.76
CA PRO A 154 -9.46 -19.50 -40.97
C PRO A 154 -10.84 -18.93 -41.31
N VAL A 155 -11.23 -17.86 -40.61
CA VAL A 155 -12.42 -17.07 -40.93
C VAL A 155 -12.00 -15.89 -41.80
N PRO A 156 -12.61 -15.66 -42.98
CA PRO A 156 -12.19 -14.58 -43.89
C PRO A 156 -12.51 -13.20 -43.31
N SER A 157 -11.51 -12.30 -43.28
CA SER A 157 -11.67 -10.91 -42.83
C SER A 157 -12.37 -10.06 -43.88
N GLN A 158 -13.28 -9.17 -43.45
CA GLN A 158 -13.84 -8.11 -44.30
C GLN A 158 -13.08 -6.82 -44.02
N GLN A 159 -12.09 -6.48 -44.87
CA GLN A 159 -11.38 -5.20 -44.78
C GLN A 159 -12.27 -4.03 -45.25
N PRO A 160 -12.43 -2.97 -44.44
CA PRO A 160 -12.86 -1.68 -44.92
C PRO A 160 -11.70 -1.00 -45.67
N THR A 161 -11.95 -0.56 -46.91
CA THR A 161 -11.01 0.24 -47.70
C THR A 161 -10.67 1.56 -47.00
N GLN A 162 -9.43 1.71 -46.51
CA GLN A 162 -8.88 3.00 -46.09
C GLN A 162 -7.98 3.61 -47.19
N PRO A 163 -8.02 4.93 -47.41
CA PRO A 163 -7.19 5.64 -48.38
C PRO A 163 -5.77 5.91 -47.85
N SER A 164 -4.80 5.77 -48.76
CA SER A 164 -3.36 5.90 -48.53
C SER A 164 -2.95 7.32 -48.13
N VAL A 165 -2.33 7.48 -46.96
CA VAL A 165 -1.66 8.73 -46.54
C VAL A 165 -0.15 8.51 -46.54
N VAL A 166 0.55 9.34 -47.32
CA VAL A 166 2.00 9.34 -47.48
C VAL A 166 2.67 9.96 -46.25
N ALA A 167 3.61 9.25 -45.64
CA ALA A 167 4.37 9.70 -44.47
C ALA A 167 5.46 10.72 -44.85
N PRO A 168 5.68 11.78 -44.03
CA PRO A 168 6.84 12.66 -44.19
C PRO A 168 8.07 12.14 -43.43
N ALA A 169 9.24 12.40 -44.00
CA ALA A 169 10.55 11.98 -43.50
C ALA A 169 10.97 12.72 -42.21
N VAL A 170 11.57 11.97 -41.28
CA VAL A 170 12.13 12.46 -40.02
C VAL A 170 13.61 12.85 -40.22
N PRO A 171 14.08 14.01 -39.73
CA PRO A 171 15.49 14.39 -39.81
C PRO A 171 16.33 13.78 -38.67
N ALA A 172 17.58 13.45 -39.00
CA ALA A 172 18.57 12.86 -38.10
C ALA A 172 19.09 13.86 -37.06
N PHE A 173 19.11 13.45 -35.78
CA PHE A 173 19.71 14.20 -34.69
C PHE A 173 21.21 13.91 -34.55
N LEU A 174 21.97 14.98 -34.35
CA LEU A 174 23.42 15.03 -34.20
C LEU A 174 23.89 14.53 -32.82
N ALA A 175 24.96 13.75 -32.83
CA ALA A 175 25.66 13.25 -31.64
C ALA A 175 26.43 14.37 -30.90
N VAL A 176 26.35 14.36 -29.57
CA VAL A 176 27.14 15.22 -28.67
C VAL A 176 28.36 14.44 -28.15
N PRO A 177 29.59 14.99 -28.21
CA PRO A 177 30.77 14.30 -27.70
C PRO A 177 30.92 14.42 -26.17
N ALA A 178 31.44 13.35 -25.56
CA ALA A 178 31.69 13.21 -24.13
C ALA A 178 32.88 14.06 -23.65
N VAL A 179 32.75 14.61 -22.44
CA VAL A 179 33.81 15.36 -21.73
C VAL A 179 34.53 14.42 -20.76
N PRO A 180 35.88 14.36 -20.74
CA PRO A 180 36.64 13.53 -19.80
C PRO A 180 36.78 14.21 -18.43
N VAL A 181 36.49 13.44 -17.37
CA VAL A 181 36.69 13.84 -15.96
C VAL A 181 38.07 13.40 -15.49
N ALA A 182 38.82 14.33 -14.89
CA ALA A 182 40.18 14.11 -14.37
C ALA A 182 40.17 13.39 -13.00
N PRO A 183 41.22 12.59 -12.68
CA PRO A 183 41.29 11.84 -11.42
C PRO A 183 41.76 12.71 -10.24
N VAL A 184 41.07 12.59 -9.11
CA VAL A 184 41.43 13.21 -7.82
C VAL A 184 42.31 12.24 -7.02
N ALA A 185 43.40 12.77 -6.46
CA ALA A 185 44.44 12.05 -5.73
C ALA A 185 43.98 11.55 -4.33
N PRO A 186 44.58 10.47 -3.80
CA PRO A 186 44.21 9.90 -2.50
C PRO A 186 44.81 10.67 -1.32
N VAL A 187 43.97 10.95 -0.32
CA VAL A 187 44.37 11.51 0.99
C VAL A 187 44.65 10.38 1.98
N ALA A 188 45.79 10.45 2.66
CA ALA A 188 46.27 9.46 3.63
C ALA A 188 45.47 9.46 4.95
N PRO A 189 45.40 8.33 5.68
CA PRO A 189 44.62 8.22 6.90
C PRO A 189 45.37 8.78 8.12
N VAL A 190 44.65 9.58 8.92
CA VAL A 190 45.08 10.02 10.26
C VAL A 190 44.56 9.02 11.29
N ALA A 191 45.46 8.45 12.08
CA ALA A 191 45.15 7.49 13.14
C ALA A 191 44.59 8.20 14.38
N SER A 192 43.41 7.77 14.85
CA SER A 192 42.84 8.17 16.15
C SER A 192 43.09 7.07 17.19
N ALA A 193 43.74 7.46 18.30
CA ALA A 193 43.94 6.62 19.47
C ALA A 193 42.68 6.62 20.36
N VAL A 194 42.23 5.42 20.74
CA VAL A 194 41.14 5.18 21.70
C VAL A 194 41.75 4.93 23.09
N PRO A 195 41.34 5.63 24.16
CA PRO A 195 41.71 5.24 25.51
C PRO A 195 40.79 4.15 26.05
N ALA A 196 41.40 3.18 26.74
CA ALA A 196 40.78 2.00 27.33
C ALA A 196 39.88 2.33 28.53
N ALA A 197 38.78 1.59 28.66
CA ALA A 197 37.88 1.62 29.81
C ALA A 197 38.45 0.82 31.00
N PRO A 198 38.26 1.27 32.26
CA PRO A 198 38.63 0.50 33.43
C PRO A 198 37.53 -0.51 33.81
N ALA A 199 37.99 -1.71 34.18
CA ALA A 199 37.19 -2.78 34.73
C ALA A 199 37.04 -2.65 36.26
N GLY A 200 35.88 -3.05 36.77
CA GLY A 200 35.75 -3.60 38.13
C GLY A 200 34.67 -2.94 38.99
N ALA A 201 33.65 -3.72 39.35
CA ALA A 201 33.33 -4.06 40.75
C ALA A 201 32.09 -4.96 40.81
N ALA A 202 32.24 -6.10 41.48
CA ALA A 202 31.20 -7.07 41.77
C ALA A 202 30.58 -6.79 43.15
N GLY A 203 29.28 -7.09 43.27
CA GLY A 203 28.68 -7.60 44.51
C GLY A 203 27.66 -6.71 45.22
N ALA A 204 26.38 -7.10 45.17
CA ALA A 204 25.50 -7.25 46.34
C ALA A 204 24.11 -7.74 45.88
N ALA A 205 23.77 -8.99 46.19
CA ALA A 205 22.46 -9.58 45.92
C ALA A 205 21.47 -9.17 47.02
N VAL A 206 20.57 -8.24 46.71
CA VAL A 206 19.36 -7.95 47.50
C VAL A 206 18.20 -8.69 46.85
N ALA A 207 17.56 -9.58 47.62
CA ALA A 207 16.39 -10.35 47.20
C ALA A 207 15.21 -9.41 46.93
N ALA A 208 15.06 -9.02 45.66
CA ALA A 208 13.95 -8.20 45.19
C ALA A 208 12.66 -9.03 45.11
N ALA A 209 11.63 -8.57 45.83
CA ALA A 209 10.27 -9.06 45.69
C ALA A 209 9.86 -9.04 44.21
N ARG A 210 9.41 -10.19 43.70
CA ARG A 210 8.90 -10.31 42.32
C ARG A 210 7.77 -9.30 42.11
N PRO A 211 7.94 -8.29 41.24
CA PRO A 211 6.85 -7.39 40.94
C PRO A 211 5.72 -8.22 40.35
N ARG A 212 4.53 -8.11 40.94
CA ARG A 212 3.30 -8.63 40.36
C ARG A 212 3.18 -8.00 38.97
N GLN A 213 3.46 -8.78 37.93
CA GLN A 213 3.15 -8.39 36.56
C GLN A 213 1.64 -8.22 36.50
N ALA A 214 1.17 -6.99 36.64
CA ALA A 214 -0.19 -6.64 36.32
C ALA A 214 -0.44 -7.19 34.92
N ALA A 215 -1.50 -7.98 34.75
CA ALA A 215 -1.98 -8.47 33.47
C ALA A 215 -2.57 -7.29 32.67
N GLY A 216 -1.82 -6.20 32.55
CA GLY A 216 -2.10 -5.08 31.69
C GLY A 216 -2.25 -5.62 30.28
N SER A 217 -3.41 -5.34 29.69
CA SER A 217 -3.80 -5.75 28.36
C SER A 217 -2.65 -5.64 27.36
N LYS A 218 -1.97 -6.77 27.11
CA LYS A 218 -0.89 -6.94 26.11
C LYS A 218 -1.32 -6.50 24.70
N THR A 219 -2.61 -6.24 24.51
CA THR A 219 -3.24 -6.04 23.21
C THR A 219 -3.07 -4.63 22.64
N TYR A 220 -2.77 -3.59 23.45
CA TYR A 220 -2.87 -2.19 22.99
C TYR A 220 -1.59 -1.62 22.37
N ASN A 221 -0.39 -2.07 22.75
CA ASN A 221 0.86 -1.55 22.19
C ASN A 221 1.36 -2.40 21.02
N LYS A 222 0.72 -2.25 19.85
CA LYS A 222 1.11 -3.00 18.64
C LYS A 222 2.47 -2.58 18.08
N LEU A 223 2.95 -1.38 18.40
CA LEU A 223 4.20 -0.79 17.91
C LEU A 223 5.30 -0.79 18.99
N GLN A 224 5.37 -1.86 19.80
CA GLN A 224 6.33 -1.95 20.90
C GLN A 224 7.79 -2.08 20.45
N ASP A 225 8.00 -2.59 19.24
CA ASP A 225 9.32 -2.82 18.63
C ASP A 225 9.74 -1.66 17.72
N ALA A 226 8.86 -0.66 17.56
CA ALA A 226 9.17 0.55 16.83
C ALA A 226 9.99 1.49 17.72
N PRO A 227 10.79 2.40 17.12
CA PRO A 227 11.48 3.40 17.89
C PRO A 227 10.54 4.26 18.74
N SER A 228 11.10 4.78 19.81
CA SER A 228 10.40 5.55 20.84
C SER A 228 9.49 6.64 20.25
N PRO A 229 8.30 6.87 20.81
CA PRO A 229 7.42 7.95 20.36
C PRO A 229 7.99 9.35 20.56
N TRP A 230 9.02 9.53 21.39
CA TRP A 230 9.70 10.82 21.61
C TRP A 230 10.91 11.03 20.71
N LEU A 231 11.17 10.10 19.80
CA LEU A 231 12.26 10.24 18.87
C LEU A 231 11.97 11.40 17.91
N SER A 232 12.83 12.43 17.94
CA SER A 232 12.69 13.57 17.04
C SER A 232 12.96 13.18 15.59
N LEU A 233 12.43 13.97 14.66
CA LEU A 233 12.70 13.82 13.24
C LEU A 233 14.00 14.58 12.88
N PRO A 234 14.80 14.09 11.92
CA PRO A 234 16.03 14.75 11.51
C PRO A 234 15.70 15.97 10.65
N ALA A 235 16.69 16.84 10.46
CA ALA A 235 16.65 17.80 9.36
C ALA A 235 16.96 17.06 8.05
N GLY A 236 15.93 16.80 7.24
CA GLY A 236 16.10 16.08 5.97
C GLY A 236 14.79 15.72 5.28
N ASN A 237 14.91 14.97 4.20
CA ASN A 237 13.79 14.46 3.41
C ASN A 237 13.48 13.02 3.83
N LEU A 238 12.23 12.75 4.18
CA LEU A 238 11.74 11.40 4.49
C LEU A 238 10.49 11.11 3.66
N THR A 239 10.43 9.97 2.99
CA THR A 239 9.20 9.54 2.29
C THR A 239 8.13 9.10 3.29
N PHE A 240 6.88 9.04 2.83
CA PHE A 240 5.79 8.42 3.58
C PHE A 240 6.12 6.99 4.03
N ALA A 241 6.74 6.20 3.14
CA ALA A 241 7.12 4.83 3.43
C ALA A 241 8.22 4.74 4.50
N GLU A 242 9.27 5.57 4.43
CA GLU A 242 10.32 5.64 5.45
C GLU A 242 9.75 5.99 6.83
N VAL A 243 8.82 6.95 6.89
CA VAL A 243 8.16 7.32 8.14
C VAL A 243 7.36 6.16 8.72
N THR A 244 6.57 5.45 7.90
CA THR A 244 5.78 4.29 8.37
C THR A 244 6.63 3.06 8.73
N ALA A 245 7.76 2.86 8.06
CA ALA A 245 8.65 1.72 8.27
C ALA A 245 9.50 1.90 9.53
N PHE A 246 10.13 3.07 9.67
CA PHE A 246 11.19 3.28 10.67
C PHE A 246 10.72 4.06 11.88
N VAL A 247 9.79 5.01 11.73
CA VAL A 247 9.32 5.88 12.83
C VAL A 247 7.79 5.99 12.85
N PRO A 248 7.03 4.87 12.87
CA PRO A 248 5.57 4.91 12.78
C PRO A 248 4.91 5.66 13.96
N GLN A 249 5.57 5.77 15.10
CA GLN A 249 5.08 6.56 16.23
C GLN A 249 5.08 8.07 15.98
N SER A 250 5.74 8.55 14.92
CA SER A 250 5.75 9.96 14.53
C SER A 250 4.39 10.48 14.08
N PHE A 251 3.40 9.61 13.80
CA PHE A 251 1.99 9.98 13.63
C PHE A 251 1.32 10.53 14.91
N LYS A 252 2.09 10.75 15.97
CA LYS A 252 1.71 11.57 17.13
C LYS A 252 2.19 13.03 17.02
N SER A 253 2.92 13.40 15.97
CA SER A 253 3.32 14.78 15.67
C SER A 253 2.27 15.46 14.78
N VAL A 254 1.86 16.67 15.16
CA VAL A 254 0.87 17.46 14.40
C VAL A 254 1.36 17.76 12.98
N ASP A 255 2.66 17.99 12.79
CA ASP A 255 3.23 18.32 11.49
C ASP A 255 3.20 17.12 10.54
N ILE A 256 3.53 15.93 11.06
CA ILE A 256 3.39 14.67 10.31
C ILE A 256 1.93 14.39 9.94
N ILE A 257 1.00 14.62 10.87
CA ILE A 257 -0.43 14.43 10.63
C ILE A 257 -0.90 15.39 9.52
N ASN A 258 -0.63 16.69 9.66
CA ASN A 258 -0.98 17.71 8.67
C ASN A 258 -0.40 17.35 7.30
N ARG A 259 0.91 17.06 7.23
CA ARG A 259 1.60 16.71 5.99
C ARG A 259 0.89 15.59 5.23
N PHE A 260 0.73 14.44 5.86
CA PHE A 260 0.20 13.28 5.16
C PHE A 260 -1.30 13.38 4.88
N LEU A 261 -2.10 13.91 5.81
CA LEU A 261 -3.55 14.03 5.60
C LEU A 261 -3.89 15.07 4.52
N PHE A 262 -3.18 16.21 4.43
CA PHE A 262 -3.39 17.17 3.33
C PHE A 262 -2.96 16.64 1.96
N ASN A 263 -2.03 15.66 1.95
CA ASN A 263 -1.63 14.91 0.75
C ASN A 263 -2.50 13.66 0.49
N GLY A 264 -3.62 13.52 1.19
CA GLY A 264 -4.65 12.53 0.88
C GLY A 264 -4.52 11.20 1.63
N ALA A 265 -3.62 11.10 2.62
CA ALA A 265 -3.54 9.92 3.46
C ALA A 265 -4.79 9.80 4.31
N ILE A 266 -5.17 8.57 4.62
CA ILE A 266 -6.19 8.25 5.61
C ILE A 266 -5.64 7.23 6.59
N ALA A 267 -6.27 7.08 7.75
CA ALA A 267 -5.83 6.13 8.77
C ALA A 267 -5.77 4.67 8.26
N THR A 268 -6.61 4.29 7.28
CA THR A 268 -6.49 2.98 6.62
C THR A 268 -5.21 2.86 5.81
N THR A 269 -4.84 3.87 5.02
CA THR A 269 -3.60 3.88 4.25
C THR A 269 -2.41 3.74 5.18
N ILE A 270 -2.34 4.58 6.21
CA ILE A 270 -1.24 4.55 7.18
C ILE A 270 -1.14 3.18 7.86
N ALA A 271 -2.27 2.60 8.29
CA ALA A 271 -2.27 1.26 8.90
C ALA A 271 -1.80 0.17 7.93
N ASP A 272 -2.28 0.18 6.68
CA ASP A 272 -1.88 -0.77 5.64
C ASP A 272 -0.37 -0.64 5.34
N THR A 273 0.16 0.57 5.24
CA THR A 273 1.59 0.84 4.97
C THR A 273 2.48 0.43 6.16
N ILE A 274 2.07 0.70 7.41
CA ILE A 274 2.79 0.21 8.61
C ILE A 274 2.83 -1.32 8.61
N ASN A 275 1.68 -1.99 8.39
CA ASN A 275 1.62 -3.44 8.37
C ASN A 275 2.42 -4.07 7.21
N ARG A 276 2.63 -3.33 6.12
CA ARG A 276 3.44 -3.76 4.98
C ARG A 276 4.93 -3.75 5.32
N TYR A 277 5.42 -2.65 5.91
CA TYR A 277 6.85 -2.48 6.15
C TYR A 277 7.30 -3.00 7.51
N ARG A 278 6.41 -3.30 8.45
CA ARG A 278 6.77 -3.78 9.80
C ARG A 278 6.15 -5.13 10.15
N THR A 279 6.93 -5.93 10.88
CA THR A 279 6.48 -7.17 11.49
C THR A 279 5.76 -6.85 12.79
N MET A 280 4.45 -7.04 12.81
CA MET A 280 3.64 -6.69 13.97
C MET A 280 3.53 -7.89 14.93
N GLN A 281 4.42 -7.97 15.92
CA GLN A 281 4.50 -9.09 16.87
C GLN A 281 3.17 -9.39 17.59
N HIS A 282 2.36 -8.35 17.83
CA HIS A 282 1.06 -8.46 18.49
C HIS A 282 -0.11 -8.47 17.49
N GLY A 283 0.14 -8.78 16.23
CA GLY A 283 -0.85 -8.72 15.15
C GLY A 283 -0.97 -7.31 14.54
N ALA A 284 -1.56 -7.28 13.35
CA ALA A 284 -1.65 -6.08 12.53
C ALA A 284 -2.22 -4.86 13.27
N ILE A 285 -1.64 -3.68 13.05
CA ILE A 285 -2.21 -2.41 13.50
C ILE A 285 -3.49 -2.16 12.71
N ASN A 286 -4.56 -1.77 13.38
CA ASN A 286 -5.81 -1.43 12.73
C ASN A 286 -5.96 0.09 12.58
N ASN A 287 -6.88 0.50 11.69
CA ASN A 287 -7.19 1.91 11.44
C ASN A 287 -7.52 2.66 12.75
N ASN A 288 -8.32 2.06 13.65
CA ASN A 288 -8.69 2.72 14.90
C ASN A 288 -7.47 3.04 15.79
N THR A 289 -6.48 2.15 15.85
CA THR A 289 -5.23 2.44 16.58
C THR A 289 -4.49 3.63 15.98
N VAL A 290 -4.33 3.69 14.66
CA VAL A 290 -3.71 4.83 13.97
C VAL A 290 -4.51 6.11 14.20
N TYR A 291 -5.84 6.05 14.09
CA TYR A 291 -6.71 7.19 14.39
C TYR A 291 -6.48 7.72 15.81
N ARG A 292 -6.38 6.84 16.82
CA ARG A 292 -6.13 7.25 18.20
C ARG A 292 -4.74 7.87 18.39
N MET A 293 -3.72 7.40 17.67
CA MET A 293 -2.38 8.02 17.67
C MET A 293 -2.44 9.48 17.20
N MET A 294 -3.23 9.76 16.16
CA MET A 294 -3.39 11.11 15.63
C MET A 294 -4.36 11.97 16.46
N GLN A 295 -5.40 11.36 17.03
CA GLN A 295 -6.50 12.11 17.66
C GLN A 295 -6.05 12.95 18.85
N GLN A 296 -5.30 12.38 19.79
CA GLN A 296 -4.89 13.10 21.00
C GLN A 296 -4.05 14.36 20.71
N PRO A 297 -2.97 14.29 19.92
CA PRO A 297 -2.18 15.49 19.61
C PRO A 297 -3.01 16.54 18.85
N MET A 298 -3.90 16.13 17.93
CA MET A 298 -4.77 17.06 17.22
C MET A 298 -5.81 17.73 18.14
N VAL A 299 -6.34 17.02 19.13
CA VAL A 299 -7.23 17.61 20.15
C VAL A 299 -6.51 18.64 21.01
N GLN A 300 -5.24 18.39 21.37
CA GLN A 300 -4.43 19.40 22.08
C GLN A 300 -4.14 20.60 21.19
N TYR A 301 -3.77 20.37 19.94
CA TYR A 301 -3.52 21.43 18.96
C TYR A 301 -4.75 22.31 18.71
N ALA A 302 -5.95 21.71 18.72
CA ALA A 302 -7.22 22.41 18.55
C ALA A 302 -7.56 23.38 19.69
N LYS A 303 -6.90 23.29 20.86
CA LYS A 303 -7.06 24.27 21.95
C LYS A 303 -6.51 25.63 21.57
N THR A 304 -5.40 25.67 20.84
CA THR A 304 -4.76 26.90 20.37
C THR A 304 -5.13 27.25 18.92
N HIS A 305 -5.65 26.28 18.15
CA HIS A 305 -6.05 26.47 16.76
C HIS A 305 -7.54 26.13 16.57
N PRO A 306 -8.46 27.11 16.72
CA PRO A 306 -9.90 26.87 16.70
C PRO A 306 -10.42 26.18 15.43
N ALA A 307 -9.74 26.36 14.29
CA ALA A 307 -10.07 25.67 13.03
C ALA A 307 -10.05 24.14 13.14
N TYR A 308 -9.29 23.59 14.10
CA TYR A 308 -9.16 22.17 14.35
C TYR A 308 -10.12 21.65 15.43
N ARG A 309 -11.04 22.48 15.96
CA ARG A 309 -12.01 22.04 16.97
C ARG A 309 -12.90 20.92 16.42
N GLY A 310 -13.10 19.88 17.24
CA GLY A 310 -13.86 18.70 16.81
C GLY A 310 -13.15 17.87 15.74
N TRP A 311 -11.80 17.93 15.72
CA TRP A 311 -10.99 17.26 14.72
C TRP A 311 -11.36 15.78 14.56
N THR A 312 -11.53 15.38 13.30
CA THR A 312 -11.53 14.00 12.84
C THR A 312 -10.76 13.95 11.52
N VAL A 313 -10.36 12.76 11.07
CA VAL A 313 -9.69 12.61 9.76
C VAL A 313 -10.55 13.17 8.61
N THR A 314 -11.87 12.99 8.66
CA THR A 314 -12.80 13.52 7.66
C THR A 314 -12.99 15.03 7.73
N VAL A 315 -12.95 15.60 8.94
CA VAL A 315 -12.97 17.06 9.11
C VAL A 315 -11.67 17.68 8.58
N HIS A 316 -10.55 17.00 8.78
CA HIS A 316 -9.23 17.48 8.35
C HIS A 316 -9.13 17.69 6.83
N GLU A 317 -9.72 16.81 6.03
CA GLU A 317 -9.78 16.94 4.56
C GLU A 317 -10.45 18.25 4.10
N LYS A 318 -11.33 18.81 4.94
CA LYS A 318 -12.07 20.05 4.65
C LYS A 318 -11.38 21.30 5.21
N LEU A 319 -10.32 21.15 6.00
CA LEU A 319 -9.61 22.28 6.56
C LEU A 319 -8.84 23.02 5.46
N PRO A 320 -8.74 24.36 5.53
CA PRO A 320 -7.83 25.08 4.66
C PRO A 320 -6.40 24.63 4.93
N ARG A 321 -5.62 24.44 3.87
CA ARG A 321 -4.20 24.16 3.98
C ARG A 321 -3.51 25.35 4.66
N PRO A 322 -2.57 25.13 5.61
CA PRO A 322 -1.80 26.20 6.22
C PRO A 322 -1.06 27.04 5.19
N THR A 323 -0.88 28.33 5.48
CA THR A 323 -0.07 29.22 4.63
C THR A 323 1.35 28.66 4.50
N GLY A 324 1.86 28.55 3.28
CA GLY A 324 3.18 27.97 3.01
C GLY A 324 3.23 26.44 2.99
N PHE A 325 2.08 25.75 3.08
CA PHE A 325 2.03 24.31 2.87
C PHE A 325 2.39 23.96 1.43
N ASP A 326 3.47 23.21 1.25
CA ASP A 326 3.91 22.68 -0.03
C ASP A 326 3.55 21.18 -0.14
N PRO A 327 2.60 20.79 -1.03
CA PRO A 327 2.22 19.38 -1.19
C PRO A 327 3.32 18.52 -1.82
N THR A 328 4.32 19.14 -2.45
CA THR A 328 5.43 18.44 -3.12
C THR A 328 6.63 18.21 -2.19
N SER A 329 6.66 18.89 -1.04
CA SER A 329 7.76 18.77 -0.08
C SER A 329 7.69 17.45 0.67
N VAL A 330 8.82 16.74 0.68
CA VAL A 330 9.05 15.55 1.51
C VAL A 330 9.93 15.84 2.72
N SER A 331 10.25 17.12 2.95
CA SER A 331 11.07 17.54 4.08
C SER A 331 10.32 17.35 5.40
N VAL A 332 11.05 16.89 6.42
CA VAL A 332 10.62 16.87 7.82
C VAL A 332 11.44 17.84 8.67
N ALA A 333 12.23 18.71 8.02
CA ALA A 333 13.02 19.71 8.72
C ALA A 333 12.10 20.63 9.54
N ASN A 334 12.46 20.84 10.80
CA ASN A 334 11.73 21.66 11.77
C ASN A 334 10.36 21.10 12.21
N PHE A 335 10.04 19.85 11.89
CA PHE A 335 8.83 19.23 12.42
C PHE A 335 8.95 19.03 13.93
N ALA A 336 7.89 19.34 14.65
CA ALA A 336 7.82 19.17 16.08
C ALA A 336 7.93 17.68 16.45
N THR A 337 8.72 17.41 17.49
CA THR A 337 8.79 16.08 18.10
C THR A 337 7.40 15.65 18.55
N PRO A 338 7.02 14.37 18.37
CA PRO A 338 5.69 13.92 18.74
C PRO A 338 5.41 14.15 20.23
N VAL A 339 4.26 14.73 20.54
CA VAL A 339 3.86 15.02 21.91
C VAL A 339 3.19 13.80 22.50
N ASN A 340 3.72 13.32 23.60
CA ASN A 340 3.07 12.27 24.37
C ASN A 340 2.09 12.89 25.36
N THR A 341 0.83 12.53 25.24
CA THR A 341 -0.25 12.98 26.13
C THR A 341 -0.51 12.00 27.28
N ASN A 342 0.16 10.84 27.31
CA ASN A 342 0.06 9.91 28.42
C ASN A 342 0.88 10.45 29.60
N SER A 343 0.20 10.92 30.64
CA SER A 343 0.81 11.51 31.85
C SER A 343 1.86 10.61 32.49
N ARG A 344 1.67 9.29 32.45
CA ARG A 344 2.64 8.32 32.98
C ARG A 344 3.92 8.29 32.16
N GLU A 345 3.78 8.30 30.83
CA GLU A 345 4.92 8.28 29.92
C GLU A 345 5.65 9.65 29.93
N VAL A 346 4.92 10.76 30.05
CA VAL A 346 5.51 12.11 30.24
C VAL A 346 6.31 12.19 31.53
N LYS A 347 5.76 11.71 32.65
CA LYS A 347 6.49 11.66 33.94
C LYS A 347 7.74 10.78 33.86
N ALA A 348 7.68 9.66 33.13
CA ALA A 348 8.83 8.79 32.92
C ALA A 348 9.92 9.44 32.04
N ALA A 349 9.51 10.25 31.06
CA ALA A 349 10.41 10.98 30.19
C ALA A 349 10.96 12.27 30.82
N ALA A 350 10.32 12.80 31.88
CA ALA A 350 10.76 14.01 32.57
C ALA A 350 12.18 13.79 33.15
N GLY A 351 13.15 14.55 32.64
CA GLY A 351 14.56 14.45 33.03
C GLY A 351 15.41 13.49 32.19
N GLN A 352 14.83 12.78 31.23
CA GLN A 352 15.59 11.99 30.26
C GLN A 352 16.03 12.87 29.10
N SER A 353 17.27 12.72 28.63
CA SER A 353 17.72 13.32 27.38
C SER A 353 16.85 12.83 26.22
N ALA A 354 16.68 13.65 25.17
CA ALA A 354 15.98 13.24 23.96
C ALA A 354 16.48 11.84 23.53
N PRO A 355 15.58 10.88 23.32
CA PRO A 355 16.00 9.51 23.04
C PRO A 355 16.85 9.51 21.78
N THR A 356 17.91 8.71 21.81
CA THR A 356 18.74 8.41 20.65
C THR A 356 18.66 6.92 20.38
N ILE A 357 18.80 6.54 19.12
CA ILE A 357 18.81 5.13 18.70
C ILE A 357 19.87 4.96 17.64
N LEU A 358 20.56 3.81 17.62
CA LEU A 358 21.47 3.49 16.53
C LEU A 358 20.68 3.29 15.25
N PHE A 359 21.17 3.81 14.12
CA PHE A 359 20.51 3.61 12.83
C PHE A 359 20.28 2.13 12.50
N ARG A 360 21.25 1.25 12.81
CA ARG A 360 21.10 -0.20 12.62
C ARG A 360 19.95 -0.80 13.42
N ASP A 361 19.68 -0.29 14.63
CA ASP A 361 18.62 -0.81 15.48
C ASP A 361 17.23 -0.39 14.99
N MET A 362 17.12 0.69 14.19
CA MET A 362 15.87 1.09 13.54
C MET A 362 15.37 0.06 12.51
N ALA A 363 16.25 -0.83 12.02
CA ALA A 363 15.85 -1.97 11.19
C ALA A 363 15.10 -3.06 11.98
N THR A 364 15.12 -3.00 13.33
CA THR A 364 14.41 -3.96 14.17
C THR A 364 12.91 -3.87 13.95
N GLY A 365 12.29 -5.01 13.64
CA GLY A 365 10.86 -5.10 13.35
C GLY A 365 10.46 -4.60 11.97
N VAL A 366 11.41 -4.22 11.10
CA VAL A 366 11.14 -3.90 9.69
C VAL A 366 11.01 -5.22 8.91
N ALA A 367 9.83 -5.48 8.34
CA ALA A 367 9.53 -6.66 7.55
C ALA A 367 10.08 -6.54 6.11
N ILE A 368 9.93 -5.35 5.52
CA ILE A 368 10.37 -5.04 4.16
C ILE A 368 11.10 -3.70 4.25
N MET A 369 12.34 -3.65 3.76
CA MET A 369 13.05 -2.39 3.65
C MET A 369 12.40 -1.54 2.55
N PRO A 370 12.06 -0.26 2.78
CA PRO A 370 11.63 0.62 1.69
C PRO A 370 12.68 0.60 0.56
N SER A 371 12.23 0.70 -0.69
CA SER A 371 13.10 0.64 -1.87
C SER A 371 12.51 1.44 -3.03
N GLY A 372 13.32 1.71 -4.07
CA GLY A 372 12.90 2.53 -5.21
C GLY A 372 12.37 3.90 -4.74
N TYR A 373 11.22 4.30 -5.25
CA TYR A 373 10.58 5.57 -4.90
C TYR A 373 9.95 5.63 -3.49
N ASP A 374 10.00 4.52 -2.74
CA ASP A 374 9.61 4.50 -1.33
C ASP A 374 10.82 4.72 -0.40
N ALA A 375 12.05 4.76 -0.94
CA ALA A 375 13.27 4.98 -0.17
C ALA A 375 13.93 6.31 -0.51
N LEU A 376 14.54 6.94 0.50
CA LEU A 376 15.34 8.14 0.35
C LEU A 376 16.52 8.05 1.34
N ASP A 377 16.86 9.13 2.03
CA ASP A 377 18.09 9.20 2.81
C ASP A 377 18.06 8.37 4.10
N LEU A 378 16.90 8.14 4.72
CA LEU A 378 16.83 7.35 5.97
C LEU A 378 17.02 5.87 5.69
N THR A 379 16.42 5.34 4.64
CA THR A 379 16.68 3.96 4.18
C THR A 379 18.16 3.76 3.90
N ARG A 380 18.80 4.69 3.17
CA ARG A 380 20.23 4.62 2.84
C ARG A 380 21.10 4.63 4.09
N CYS A 381 20.78 5.50 5.06
CA CYS A 381 21.47 5.56 6.36
C CYS A 381 21.38 4.22 7.11
N ILE A 382 20.17 3.67 7.22
CA ILE A 382 19.94 2.41 7.94
C ILE A 382 20.65 1.25 7.25
N GLN A 383 20.53 1.13 5.93
CA GLN A 383 21.21 0.10 5.14
C GLN A 383 22.74 0.18 5.30
N TYR A 384 23.30 1.39 5.26
CA TYR A 384 24.73 1.60 5.53
C TYR A 384 25.12 1.08 6.91
N CYS A 385 24.41 1.47 7.96
CA CYS A 385 24.74 1.08 9.34
C CYS A 385 24.52 -0.42 9.62
N VAL A 386 23.60 -1.08 8.90
CA VAL A 386 23.43 -2.54 8.96
C VAL A 386 24.63 -3.25 8.33
N GLN A 387 25.19 -2.71 7.24
CA GLN A 387 26.37 -3.27 6.58
C GLN A 387 27.69 -2.93 7.30
N HIS A 388 27.71 -1.86 8.08
CA HIS A 388 28.89 -1.33 8.78
C HIS A 388 28.69 -1.40 10.29
N VAL A 389 28.55 -2.62 10.82
CA VAL A 389 28.22 -2.87 12.24
C VAL A 389 29.24 -2.31 13.24
N ASN A 390 30.47 -2.02 12.79
CA ASN A 390 31.54 -1.45 13.61
C ASN A 390 31.45 0.09 13.75
N GLU A 391 30.54 0.74 13.03
CA GLU A 391 30.32 2.19 13.12
C GLU A 391 29.04 2.49 13.91
N ASP A 392 29.17 3.32 14.95
CA ASP A 392 28.05 3.75 15.78
C ASP A 392 27.53 5.11 15.31
N TRP A 393 26.45 5.06 14.52
CA TRP A 393 25.73 6.23 14.06
C TRP A 393 24.39 6.35 14.80
N TYR A 394 24.12 7.51 15.38
CA TYR A 394 22.93 7.76 16.21
C TYR A 394 21.91 8.63 15.47
N TYR A 395 20.67 8.19 15.43
CA TYR A 395 19.53 8.95 14.97
C TYR A 395 18.88 9.74 16.12
N PRO A 396 18.42 10.97 15.89
CA PRO A 396 18.51 11.72 14.62
C PRO A 396 19.80 12.55 14.45
N GLN A 397 20.65 12.64 15.48
CA GLN A 397 21.75 13.61 15.57
C GLN A 397 22.76 13.48 14.43
N HIS A 398 23.11 12.25 14.04
CA HIS A 398 24.10 12.01 13.02
C HIS A 398 23.52 11.86 11.62
N PHE A 399 22.21 12.07 11.42
CA PHE A 399 21.56 11.88 10.11
C PHE A 399 22.24 12.68 9.01
N ALA A 400 22.35 14.01 9.17
CA ALA A 400 22.96 14.86 8.15
C ALA A 400 24.45 14.55 7.93
N GLN A 401 25.18 14.20 9.00
CA GLN A 401 26.59 13.84 8.91
C GLN A 401 26.79 12.53 8.15
N LEU A 402 25.96 11.51 8.43
CA LEU A 402 26.01 10.22 7.77
C LEU A 402 25.69 10.36 6.27
N VAL A 403 24.63 11.11 5.94
CA VAL A 403 24.27 11.46 4.56
C VAL A 403 25.43 12.14 3.83
N GLN A 404 26.04 13.15 4.45
CA GLN A 404 27.10 13.92 3.82
C GLN A 404 28.42 13.13 3.68
N GLN A 405 28.83 12.41 4.73
CA GLN A 405 30.17 11.84 4.82
C GLN A 405 30.27 10.43 4.25
N ARG A 406 29.20 9.62 4.36
CA ARG A 406 29.21 8.21 3.92
C ARG A 406 28.40 7.97 2.66
N LEU A 407 27.33 8.74 2.45
CA LEU A 407 26.38 8.51 1.35
C LEU A 407 26.57 9.47 0.17
N GLY A 408 27.57 10.36 0.22
CA GLY A 408 27.87 11.29 -0.87
C GLY A 408 26.86 12.44 -1.00
N GLY A 409 26.09 12.72 0.05
CA GLY A 409 25.09 13.78 0.10
C GLY A 409 23.63 13.30 -0.06
N PRO A 410 22.67 14.22 0.07
CA PRO A 410 21.25 13.92 -0.01
C PRO A 410 20.85 13.33 -1.36
N ALA A 411 19.99 12.31 -1.35
CA ALA A 411 19.46 11.76 -2.59
C ALA A 411 18.52 12.78 -3.29
N PRO A 412 18.50 12.81 -4.64
CA PRO A 412 17.57 13.66 -5.37
C PRO A 412 16.12 13.28 -5.06
N VAL A 413 15.28 14.30 -4.85
CA VAL A 413 13.84 14.11 -4.65
C VAL A 413 13.15 14.09 -6.00
N HIS A 414 12.42 13.01 -6.30
CA HIS A 414 11.61 12.88 -7.51
C HIS A 414 10.12 13.06 -7.20
N THR A 415 9.31 13.27 -8.24
CA THR A 415 7.84 13.37 -8.14
C THR A 415 7.22 12.13 -7.50
N GLU A 416 7.83 10.97 -7.70
CA GLU A 416 7.39 9.69 -7.19
C GLU A 416 7.71 9.52 -5.69
N HIS A 417 8.62 10.32 -5.14
CA HIS A 417 8.89 10.36 -3.69
C HIS A 417 7.82 11.12 -2.91
N GLN A 418 7.05 11.99 -3.59
CA GLN A 418 6.04 12.82 -2.96
C GLN A 418 4.96 11.98 -2.28
N ASP A 419 4.41 12.51 -1.19
CA ASP A 419 3.45 11.79 -0.36
C ASP A 419 2.24 11.32 -1.17
N ALA A 420 1.69 12.18 -2.03
CA ALA A 420 0.52 11.82 -2.84
C ALA A 420 0.80 10.61 -3.75
N ALA A 421 1.99 10.53 -4.35
CA ALA A 421 2.40 9.40 -5.17
C ALA A 421 2.58 8.13 -4.34
N ALA A 422 3.24 8.24 -3.18
CA ALA A 422 3.40 7.11 -2.26
C ALA A 422 2.06 6.60 -1.71
N ILE A 423 1.16 7.51 -1.31
CA ILE A 423 -0.19 7.20 -0.84
C ILE A 423 -0.98 6.49 -1.93
N LEU A 424 -0.90 6.94 -3.18
CA LEU A 424 -1.58 6.30 -4.31
C LEU A 424 -1.06 4.87 -4.54
N ARG A 425 0.26 4.66 -4.46
CA ARG A 425 0.87 3.32 -4.59
C ARG A 425 0.42 2.37 -3.50
N HIS A 426 0.38 2.84 -2.25
CA HIS A 426 0.13 1.99 -1.09
C HIS A 426 -1.34 1.85 -0.71
N THR A 427 -2.22 2.67 -1.29
CA THR A 427 -3.65 2.57 -1.02
C THR A 427 -4.34 1.75 -2.09
N ASN A 428 -4.97 0.64 -1.70
CA ASN A 428 -5.86 -0.09 -2.60
C ASN A 428 -7.02 0.85 -3.03
N GLY A 429 -7.13 1.13 -4.33
CA GLY A 429 -8.13 2.06 -4.86
C GLY A 429 -9.56 1.74 -4.43
N LYS A 430 -9.92 0.45 -4.31
CA LYS A 430 -11.24 0.02 -3.81
C LYS A 430 -11.42 0.38 -2.33
N LYS A 431 -10.39 0.19 -1.50
CA LYS A 431 -10.44 0.57 -0.08
C LYS A 431 -10.55 2.09 0.08
N LEU A 432 -9.81 2.87 -0.72
CA LEU A 432 -9.89 4.33 -0.69
C LEU A 432 -11.27 4.82 -1.08
N ALA A 433 -11.82 4.30 -2.19
CA ALA A 433 -13.16 4.64 -2.64
C ALA A 433 -14.22 4.30 -1.58
N ASN A 434 -14.12 3.13 -0.95
CA ASN A 434 -15.03 2.72 0.11
C ASN A 434 -14.90 3.59 1.37
N ALA A 435 -13.67 3.96 1.77
CA ALA A 435 -13.42 4.83 2.90
C ALA A 435 -13.98 6.25 2.65
N LYS A 436 -13.75 6.80 1.45
CA LYS A 436 -14.32 8.10 1.03
C LYS A 436 -15.86 8.06 1.03
N ARG A 437 -16.46 7.01 0.46
CA ARG A 437 -17.92 6.80 0.49
C ARG A 437 -18.46 6.66 1.92
N ALA A 438 -17.73 6.01 2.81
CA ALA A 438 -18.13 5.89 4.22
C ALA A 438 -18.04 7.24 4.96
N GLY A 439 -17.07 8.08 4.63
CA GLY A 439 -16.95 9.44 5.16
C GLY A 439 -18.06 10.39 4.69
N ALA A 440 -18.58 10.18 3.49
CA ALA A 440 -19.67 10.97 2.92
C ALA A 440 -21.07 10.62 3.48
N ARG A 441 -21.20 9.52 4.22
CA ARG A 441 -22.50 9.14 4.81
C ARG A 441 -22.84 10.04 5.99
N ASN A 442 -24.10 10.48 6.05
CA ASN A 442 -24.62 11.24 7.17
C ASN A 442 -24.41 10.48 8.48
N ARG A 443 -23.95 11.22 9.49
CA ARG A 443 -23.82 10.74 10.86
C ARG A 443 -24.84 11.46 11.73
N ASP A 444 -25.35 10.77 12.75
CA ASP A 444 -26.19 11.40 13.76
C ASP A 444 -25.35 12.34 14.65
N GLU A 445 -26.02 13.08 15.54
CA GLU A 445 -25.38 13.97 16.53
C GLU A 445 -24.37 13.24 17.44
N ARG A 446 -24.47 11.91 17.54
CA ARG A 446 -23.57 11.05 18.31
C ARG A 446 -22.43 10.48 17.46
N GLY A 447 -22.28 10.93 16.21
CA GLY A 447 -21.23 10.51 15.29
C GLY A 447 -21.39 9.09 14.74
N ARG A 448 -22.53 8.43 14.97
CA ARG A 448 -22.85 7.10 14.44
C ARG A 448 -23.37 7.24 13.02
N LEU A 449 -23.06 6.25 12.18
CA LEU A 449 -23.55 6.21 10.80
C LEU A 449 -25.09 6.17 10.83
N ALA A 450 -25.76 7.17 10.24
CA ALA A 450 -27.21 7.17 10.17
C ALA A 450 -27.66 5.92 9.41
N LYS A 451 -28.50 5.10 10.05
CA LYS A 451 -29.08 3.95 9.37
C LYS A 451 -29.88 4.50 8.19
N PRO A 452 -29.67 4.03 6.95
CA PRO A 452 -30.48 4.47 5.84
C PRO A 452 -31.93 4.23 6.23
N THR A 453 -32.69 5.31 6.40
CA THR A 453 -34.12 5.26 6.68
C THR A 453 -34.79 4.71 5.43
N GLY A 454 -34.81 3.39 5.32
CA GLY A 454 -35.53 2.68 4.28
C GLY A 454 -36.99 3.08 4.34
N ASN A 455 -37.55 3.40 3.18
CA ASN A 455 -38.95 3.76 2.91
C ASN A 455 -39.34 5.22 3.21
N ALA A 456 -38.60 6.19 2.68
CA ALA A 456 -39.32 7.32 2.10
C ALA A 456 -39.98 6.80 0.81
N PRO A 457 -41.32 6.77 0.69
CA PRO A 457 -41.97 6.40 -0.55
C PRO A 457 -41.42 7.32 -1.64
N VAL A 458 -40.95 6.73 -2.73
CA VAL A 458 -40.61 7.44 -3.96
C VAL A 458 -41.92 8.08 -4.43
N VAL A 459 -42.16 9.32 -4.01
CA VAL A 459 -43.21 10.16 -4.58
C VAL A 459 -42.76 10.42 -6.00
N GLY A 460 -43.33 9.65 -6.93
CA GLY A 460 -43.09 9.84 -8.36
C GLY A 460 -43.37 11.30 -8.75
N PRO A 461 -42.63 11.86 -9.71
CA PRO A 461 -42.94 13.19 -10.21
C PRO A 461 -44.40 13.23 -10.65
N ALA A 462 -45.14 14.18 -10.09
CA ALA A 462 -46.56 14.38 -10.34
C ALA A 462 -46.81 14.44 -11.86
N GLN A 463 -47.46 13.40 -12.40
CA GLN A 463 -48.02 13.46 -13.74
C GLN A 463 -49.12 14.52 -13.74
N PRO A 464 -49.12 15.46 -14.71
CA PRO A 464 -50.23 16.37 -14.89
C PRO A 464 -51.49 15.58 -15.26
N ALA A 465 -52.58 15.88 -14.56
CA ALA A 465 -53.87 15.25 -14.72
C ALA A 465 -54.38 15.34 -16.17
N GLN A 466 -54.63 14.18 -16.77
CA GLN A 466 -55.54 14.05 -17.90
C GLN A 466 -56.73 13.21 -17.45
N GLY A 467 -57.91 13.81 -17.56
CA GLY A 467 -59.18 13.22 -17.17
C GLY A 467 -59.85 12.42 -18.29
N ASN A 468 -60.90 11.73 -17.82
CA ASN A 468 -62.03 11.13 -18.53
C ASN A 468 -61.81 9.83 -19.31
N GLY A 469 -62.71 8.88 -19.02
CA GLY A 469 -63.32 8.04 -20.07
C GLY A 469 -63.54 6.58 -19.72
N ASP A 470 -64.62 6.33 -18.99
CA ASP A 470 -65.63 5.27 -19.16
C ASP A 470 -65.31 3.77 -19.37
N GLU A 471 -66.19 3.01 -18.73
CA GLU A 471 -66.60 1.60 -18.76
C GLU A 471 -66.08 0.65 -19.88
N SER A 472 -65.68 -0.56 -19.47
CA SER A 472 -66.36 -1.79 -19.93
C SER A 472 -65.96 -3.04 -19.13
N GLU A 473 -66.98 -3.78 -18.70
CA GLU A 473 -66.90 -5.15 -18.19
C GLU A 473 -66.37 -6.12 -19.25
N SER A 474 -65.56 -7.10 -18.85
CA SER A 474 -65.51 -8.42 -19.50
C SER A 474 -64.60 -9.41 -18.76
N SER A 475 -65.23 -10.27 -17.95
CA SER A 475 -65.14 -11.75 -18.05
C SER A 475 -63.78 -12.48 -18.15
N LYS A 476 -63.60 -13.40 -17.16
CA LYS A 476 -63.06 -14.77 -17.27
C LYS A 476 -61.55 -14.96 -17.55
N LYS A 477 -60.83 -15.56 -16.59
CA LYS A 477 -60.55 -17.02 -16.55
C LYS A 477 -59.68 -17.37 -15.35
N ARG A 478 -60.24 -18.29 -14.56
CA ARG A 478 -59.63 -19.02 -13.46
C ARG A 478 -58.70 -20.08 -14.07
N ALA A 479 -57.39 -19.99 -13.79
CA ALA A 479 -56.45 -21.06 -14.10
C ALA A 479 -55.88 -21.60 -12.78
N THR A 480 -56.27 -22.85 -12.50
CA THR A 480 -55.86 -23.71 -11.41
C THR A 480 -54.38 -24.08 -11.56
N VAL A 481 -53.54 -23.74 -10.57
CA VAL A 481 -52.14 -24.21 -10.49
C VAL A 481 -52.01 -25.19 -9.34
N ALA A 482 -51.41 -26.33 -9.66
CA ALA A 482 -51.22 -27.54 -8.85
C ALA A 482 -50.39 -27.34 -7.56
N PRO A 483 -50.55 -28.21 -6.55
CA PRO A 483 -49.81 -28.11 -5.29
C PRO A 483 -48.34 -28.54 -5.47
N ARG A 484 -47.41 -27.67 -5.08
CA ARG A 484 -45.99 -27.97 -4.97
C ARG A 484 -45.69 -28.78 -3.71
N ALA A 485 -44.80 -29.76 -3.88
CA ALA A 485 -44.28 -30.69 -2.87
C ALA A 485 -43.58 -29.98 -1.69
N PRO A 486 -43.49 -30.63 -0.51
CA PRO A 486 -42.92 -30.04 0.69
C PRO A 486 -41.38 -29.93 0.60
N THR A 487 -40.88 -28.71 0.61
CA THR A 487 -39.46 -28.41 0.82
C THR A 487 -39.04 -28.77 2.25
N ARG A 488 -38.03 -29.65 2.32
CA ARG A 488 -37.26 -30.03 3.52
C ARG A 488 -36.89 -28.81 4.38
N ALA A 489 -37.26 -28.90 5.65
CA ALA A 489 -36.84 -27.98 6.70
C ALA A 489 -35.31 -27.97 6.82
N SER A 490 -34.70 -26.82 6.52
CA SER A 490 -33.33 -26.51 6.90
C SER A 490 -33.32 -26.08 8.37
N THR A 491 -32.39 -26.64 9.11
CA THR A 491 -32.18 -26.51 10.55
C THR A 491 -32.03 -25.04 10.97
N ARG A 492 -33.11 -24.56 11.58
CA ARG A 492 -33.22 -23.33 12.36
C ARG A 492 -32.21 -23.37 13.52
N THR A 493 -31.12 -22.63 13.40
CA THR A 493 -30.27 -22.27 14.54
C THR A 493 -31.13 -21.49 15.54
N GLN A 494 -31.37 -22.10 16.71
CA GLN A 494 -32.01 -21.44 17.84
C GLN A 494 -31.21 -20.18 18.19
N ARG A 495 -31.81 -19.02 17.93
CA ARG A 495 -31.36 -17.78 18.54
C ARG A 495 -31.70 -17.87 20.03
N PHE A 496 -30.64 -17.93 20.83
CA PHE A 496 -30.68 -17.85 22.28
C PHE A 496 -31.18 -16.44 22.67
N ASN A 497 -32.44 -16.34 23.08
CA ASN A 497 -33.05 -15.13 23.65
C ASN A 497 -32.75 -15.07 25.16
N GLY A 498 -31.47 -15.00 25.51
CA GLY A 498 -31.02 -14.73 26.87
C GLY A 498 -30.77 -13.24 27.04
N THR A 499 -31.66 -12.53 27.73
CA THR A 499 -31.42 -11.16 28.20
C THR A 499 -30.29 -11.18 29.22
N TYR A 500 -29.07 -10.84 28.80
CA TYR A 500 -27.97 -10.56 29.71
C TYR A 500 -28.23 -9.22 30.41
N ASN A 501 -28.43 -9.27 31.73
CA ASN A 501 -28.48 -8.09 32.57
C ASN A 501 -27.06 -7.58 32.83
N VAL A 502 -26.64 -6.58 32.04
CA VAL A 502 -25.29 -5.99 32.08
C VAL A 502 -24.96 -5.35 33.44
N LYS A 503 -25.96 -5.06 34.28
CA LYS A 503 -25.74 -4.49 35.62
C LYS A 503 -25.22 -5.49 36.66
N ALA A 504 -25.30 -6.80 36.41
CA ALA A 504 -24.80 -7.81 37.35
C ALA A 504 -23.36 -8.31 37.05
N ALA A 505 -22.81 -7.96 35.89
CA ALA A 505 -21.46 -8.38 35.47
C ALA A 505 -20.38 -7.31 35.69
N LEU A 506 -20.76 -6.14 36.18
CA LEU A 506 -19.88 -5.04 36.53
C LEU A 506 -20.04 -4.73 38.02
N ASN A 507 -19.55 -5.62 38.89
CA ASN A 507 -19.06 -5.18 40.20
C ASN A 507 -17.70 -4.49 39.97
N ILE A 508 -17.75 -3.36 39.26
CA ILE A 508 -16.71 -2.34 39.35
C ILE A 508 -17.10 -1.57 40.60
N VAL A 509 -16.25 -1.67 41.61
CA VAL A 509 -16.25 -0.72 42.72
C VAL A 509 -15.91 0.61 42.07
N ASP A 510 -16.88 1.51 42.00
CA ASP A 510 -16.66 2.93 41.73
C ASP A 510 -15.80 3.45 42.90
N GLU A 511 -14.47 3.38 42.77
CA GLU A 511 -13.59 4.31 43.47
C GLU A 511 -13.79 5.65 42.79
N GLU A 512 -14.72 6.43 43.35
CA GLU A 512 -14.81 7.86 43.15
C GLU A 512 -13.45 8.45 43.59
N ASP A 513 -12.62 8.80 42.60
CA ASP A 513 -11.46 9.66 42.83
C ASP A 513 -12.01 11.03 43.24
N ASP A 514 -12.08 11.23 44.55
CA ASP A 514 -12.33 12.52 45.20
C ASP A 514 -11.46 13.60 44.55
N ASP A 515 -12.15 14.59 43.99
CA ASP A 515 -11.58 15.85 43.56
C ASP A 515 -10.92 16.52 44.77
N ASN A 516 -9.59 16.36 44.86
CA ASN A 516 -8.78 17.11 45.81
C ASN A 516 -8.71 18.57 45.33
N GLU A 517 -9.75 19.32 45.70
CA GLU A 517 -9.82 20.76 45.78
C GLU A 517 -8.58 21.24 46.56
N MET A 518 -7.54 21.67 45.84
CA MET A 518 -6.40 22.33 46.47
C MET A 518 -6.84 23.73 46.85
N ASP A 519 -7.12 23.90 48.13
CA ASP A 519 -7.27 25.18 48.81
C ASP A 519 -6.12 26.12 48.42
N GLU A 520 -6.49 27.21 47.75
CA GLU A 520 -5.71 28.44 47.70
C GLU A 520 -5.66 29.02 49.12
N ASN A 521 -4.63 28.66 49.88
CA ASN A 521 -4.24 29.44 51.05
C ASN A 521 -3.47 30.67 50.56
N GLU A 522 -4.18 31.78 50.47
CA GLU A 522 -3.64 33.13 50.58
C GLU A 522 -3.04 33.30 51.97
N ASP A 523 -1.72 33.26 52.09
CA ASP A 523 -1.03 33.80 53.26
C ASP A 523 -0.91 35.33 53.09
N GLU A 524 -1.88 36.03 53.68
CA GLU A 524 -1.71 37.40 54.18
C GLU A 524 -0.79 37.40 55.43
N ASP A 525 -0.03 38.48 55.55
CA ASP A 525 0.71 38.97 56.74
C ASP A 525 2.08 38.36 57.12
N ALA A 526 3.14 39.04 56.64
CA ALA A 526 4.27 39.51 57.46
C ALA A 526 5.02 40.68 56.79
#